data_AF-A0A654M088-F1
#
_entry.id   AF-A0A654M088-F1
#
_cell.length_a   1.000
_cell.length_b   1.000
_cell.length_c   1.000
_cell.angle_alpha   90.00
_cell.angle_beta   90.00
_cell.angle_gamma   90.00
#
_symmetry.space_group_name_H-M   'P 1'
#
loop_
_entity.id
_entity.type
_entity.pdbx_description
1 polymer ?
#
loop_
_entity_poly.entity_id
_entity_poly.type
_entity_poly.pdbx_seq_one_letter_code
_entity_poly.pdbx_strand_id
1 'polypeptide(L)'
;MNLIYELNPPKILNNHRIDITLLNQELIKFLNRAKIITNFTNYIHITDSVLGIPRFSSIHGAQVIMNNLTNTSLNVTCSVRTRDRNMNSIIQMVTDAIILKISGLLFIQGDKPAFEESEKGYSLSNPTDAVNLLNSIGFDKLIDLDLSLPNKVSNQRLFQKKINSKPRRFITQSIGSIQEIRDLKELMKPNHIKLIPCIMVPSVKNERAAAMIGLDWSEYQGNFLGFLKEVHKETDHILITSPNSFDEGIEVLKNWT
;
A
#
# COMPACT_ATOMS: atom_id res chain seq x y z
N MET A 1 -7.69 5.13 16.84
CA MET A 1 -6.26 4.76 16.71
C MET A 1 -6.21 3.77 15.56
N ASN A 2 -5.62 4.17 14.43
CA ASN A 2 -6.05 3.64 13.13
C ASN A 2 -4.97 2.78 12.49
N LEU A 3 -5.02 1.47 12.73
CA LEU A 3 -4.21 0.50 12.00
C LEU A 3 -4.85 0.17 10.66
N ILE A 4 -4.11 0.37 9.59
CA ILE A 4 -4.47 -0.04 8.24
C ILE A 4 -3.82 -1.41 8.00
N TYR A 5 -4.59 -2.40 7.57
CA TYR A 5 -4.02 -3.70 7.22
C TYR A 5 -3.76 -3.80 5.72
N GLU A 6 -2.53 -4.12 5.32
CA GLU A 6 -2.18 -4.38 3.93
C GLU A 6 -2.62 -5.79 3.49
N LEU A 7 -3.51 -5.86 2.50
CA LEU A 7 -4.04 -7.10 1.95
C LEU A 7 -3.66 -7.26 0.48
N ASN A 8 -3.11 -8.42 0.15
CA ASN A 8 -2.68 -8.75 -1.21
C ASN A 8 -3.80 -9.44 -2.00
N PRO A 9 -4.21 -8.94 -3.18
CA PRO A 9 -5.11 -9.66 -4.08
C PRO A 9 -4.49 -10.98 -4.57
N PRO A 10 -5.32 -11.96 -4.97
CA PRO A 10 -4.82 -13.24 -5.47
C PRO A 10 -4.01 -13.08 -6.76
N LYS A 11 -3.08 -14.01 -6.99
CA LYS A 11 -2.33 -14.10 -8.26
C LYS A 11 -3.28 -14.53 -9.37
N ILE A 12 -3.11 -13.98 -10.56
CA ILE A 12 -3.92 -14.36 -11.74
C ILE A 12 -3.33 -15.60 -12.42
N LEU A 13 -2.00 -15.66 -12.50
CA LEU A 13 -1.31 -16.71 -13.22
C LEU A 13 -0.86 -17.81 -12.27
N ASN A 14 -1.16 -19.05 -12.65
CA ASN A 14 -0.62 -20.27 -12.07
C ASN A 14 0.18 -21.00 -13.16
N ASN A 15 1.48 -21.20 -12.94
CA ASN A 15 2.39 -21.80 -13.94
C ASN A 15 2.25 -21.17 -15.35
N HIS A 16 2.25 -19.82 -15.42
CA HIS A 16 2.13 -19.04 -16.66
C HIS A 16 0.78 -19.15 -17.39
N ARG A 17 -0.23 -19.78 -16.80
CA ARG A 17 -1.57 -19.90 -17.37
C ARG A 17 -2.62 -19.33 -16.44
N ILE A 18 -3.72 -18.85 -17.03
CA ILE A 18 -4.90 -18.47 -16.28
C ILE A 18 -5.73 -19.72 -15.96
N ASP A 19 -6.16 -19.83 -14.71
CA ASP A 19 -7.15 -20.81 -14.27
C ASP A 19 -8.25 -20.04 -13.53
N ILE A 20 -9.38 -19.86 -14.20
CA ILE A 20 -10.52 -19.09 -13.68
C ILE A 20 -11.13 -19.78 -12.47
N THR A 21 -11.16 -21.11 -12.44
CA THR A 21 -11.71 -21.86 -11.31
C THR A 21 -10.87 -21.64 -10.07
N LEU A 22 -9.54 -21.75 -10.21
CA LEU A 22 -8.61 -21.47 -9.11
C LEU A 22 -8.67 -20.00 -8.68
N LEU A 23 -8.71 -19.05 -9.63
CA LEU A 23 -8.81 -17.63 -9.32
C LEU A 23 -10.08 -17.32 -8.50
N ASN A 24 -11.22 -17.90 -8.86
CA ASN A 24 -12.46 -17.75 -8.11
C ASN A 24 -12.35 -18.31 -6.68
N GLN A 25 -11.69 -19.45 -6.50
CA GLN A 25 -11.44 -20.01 -5.16
C GLN A 25 -10.53 -19.09 -4.33
N GLU A 26 -9.49 -18.52 -4.94
CA GLU A 26 -8.59 -17.58 -4.26
C GLU A 26 -9.27 -16.24 -3.95
N LEU A 27 -10.23 -15.79 -4.77
CA LEU A 27 -11.06 -14.62 -4.47
C LEU A 27 -11.98 -14.85 -3.26
N ILE A 28 -12.53 -16.06 -3.08
CA ILE A 28 -13.28 -16.42 -1.87
C ILE A 28 -12.37 -16.35 -0.64
N LYS A 29 -11.13 -16.86 -0.72
CA LYS A 29 -10.15 -16.76 0.37
C LYS A 29 -9.79 -15.30 0.67
N PHE A 30 -9.57 -14.49 -0.36
CA PHE A 30 -9.30 -13.06 -0.23
C PHE A 30 -10.45 -12.32 0.49
N LEU A 31 -11.70 -12.57 0.11
CA LEU A 31 -12.87 -11.99 0.76
C LEU A 31 -13.01 -12.45 2.22
N ASN A 32 -12.77 -13.74 2.49
CA ASN A 32 -12.78 -14.26 3.87
C ASN A 32 -11.71 -13.59 4.74
N ARG A 33 -10.50 -13.37 4.20
CA ARG A 33 -9.44 -12.62 4.90
C ARG A 33 -9.86 -11.18 5.18
N ALA A 34 -10.45 -10.50 4.20
CA ALA A 34 -10.97 -9.15 4.39
C ALA A 34 -12.04 -9.12 5.51
N LYS A 35 -12.97 -10.07 5.52
CA LYS A 35 -13.99 -10.20 6.57
C LYS A 35 -13.38 -10.37 7.97
N ILE A 36 -12.34 -11.18 8.10
CA ILE A 36 -11.62 -11.36 9.37
C ILE A 36 -10.96 -10.05 9.81
N ILE A 37 -10.28 -9.35 8.90
CA ILE A 37 -9.64 -8.05 9.19
C ILE A 37 -10.69 -7.04 9.68
N THR A 38 -11.87 -6.98 9.04
CA THR A 38 -12.92 -6.02 9.39
C THR A 38 -13.53 -6.21 10.78
N ASN A 39 -13.26 -7.34 11.45
CA ASN A 39 -13.65 -7.51 12.85
C ASN A 39 -12.78 -6.70 13.82
N PHE A 40 -11.60 -6.25 13.39
CA PHE A 40 -10.61 -5.60 14.26
C PHE A 40 -10.20 -4.20 13.77
N THR A 41 -10.36 -3.90 12.48
CA THR A 41 -10.11 -2.55 11.95
C THR A 41 -11.06 -2.20 10.81
N ASN A 42 -11.39 -0.92 10.69
CA ASN A 42 -12.13 -0.38 9.56
C ASN A 42 -11.24 0.06 8.39
N TYR A 43 -9.93 -0.22 8.43
CA TYR A 43 -9.00 0.28 7.41
C TYR A 43 -8.28 -0.88 6.71
N ILE A 44 -8.48 -1.00 5.39
CA ILE A 44 -7.81 -1.99 4.54
C ILE A 44 -7.09 -1.24 3.40
N HIS A 45 -5.82 -1.59 3.19
CA HIS A 45 -5.07 -1.18 2.00
C HIS A 45 -4.88 -2.38 1.07
N ILE A 46 -5.28 -2.27 -0.19
CA ILE A 46 -5.15 -3.36 -1.16
C ILE A 46 -3.98 -3.08 -2.11
N THR A 47 -3.01 -3.99 -2.16
CA THR A 47 -1.80 -3.82 -3.00
C THR A 47 -2.07 -4.09 -4.48
N ASP A 48 -1.17 -3.63 -5.35
CA ASP A 48 -1.26 -3.85 -6.79
C ASP A 48 0.04 -4.47 -7.33
N SER A 49 -0.06 -5.73 -7.75
CA SER A 49 0.98 -6.46 -8.50
C SER A 49 2.37 -6.50 -7.84
N VAL A 50 2.40 -6.75 -6.53
CA VAL A 50 3.62 -6.92 -5.71
C VAL A 50 4.60 -7.92 -6.34
N LEU A 51 5.90 -7.58 -6.37
CA LEU A 51 6.99 -8.33 -7.03
C LEU A 51 6.84 -8.46 -8.55
N GLY A 52 6.04 -7.60 -9.17
CA GLY A 52 5.79 -7.64 -10.61
C GLY A 52 4.99 -8.87 -11.05
N ILE A 53 4.35 -9.54 -10.09
CA ILE A 53 3.51 -10.71 -10.34
C ILE A 53 2.10 -10.20 -10.70
N PRO A 54 1.52 -10.61 -11.84
CA PRO A 54 0.14 -10.31 -12.19
C PRO A 54 -0.82 -10.82 -11.13
N ARG A 55 -1.48 -9.86 -10.48
CA ARG A 55 -2.49 -10.09 -9.45
C ARG A 55 -3.80 -9.47 -9.88
N PHE A 56 -4.87 -9.95 -9.28
CA PHE A 56 -6.18 -9.37 -9.45
C PHE A 56 -6.12 -7.87 -9.11
N SER A 57 -6.79 -7.04 -9.92
CA SER A 57 -6.76 -5.58 -9.77
C SER A 57 -7.10 -5.15 -8.34
N SER A 58 -6.33 -4.24 -7.75
CA SER A 58 -6.59 -3.70 -6.42
C SER A 58 -7.97 -3.05 -6.33
N ILE A 59 -8.35 -2.29 -7.36
CA ILE A 59 -9.65 -1.61 -7.48
C ILE A 59 -10.80 -2.62 -7.57
N HIS A 60 -10.66 -3.67 -8.39
CA HIS A 60 -11.68 -4.72 -8.43
C HIS A 60 -11.70 -5.54 -7.13
N GLY A 61 -10.56 -5.74 -6.48
CA GLY A 61 -10.49 -6.34 -5.15
C GLY A 61 -11.26 -5.52 -4.11
N ALA A 62 -11.13 -4.18 -4.16
CA ALA A 62 -11.92 -3.28 -3.34
C ALA A 62 -13.42 -3.43 -3.64
N GLN A 63 -13.81 -3.46 -4.92
CA GLN A 63 -15.20 -3.68 -5.32
C GLN A 63 -15.75 -5.01 -4.77
N VAL A 64 -14.99 -6.10 -4.86
CA VAL A 64 -15.39 -7.41 -4.31
C VAL A 64 -15.62 -7.30 -2.80
N ILE A 65 -14.74 -6.62 -2.06
CA ILE A 65 -14.89 -6.41 -0.63
C ILE A 65 -16.13 -5.55 -0.33
N MET A 66 -16.26 -4.39 -0.97
CA MET A 66 -17.33 -3.42 -0.72
C MET A 66 -18.72 -3.95 -1.09
N ASN A 67 -18.82 -4.80 -2.11
CA ASN A 67 -20.10 -5.42 -2.51
C ASN A 67 -20.54 -6.54 -1.56
N ASN A 68 -19.62 -7.17 -0.83
CA ASN A 68 -19.91 -8.37 -0.04
C ASN A 68 -19.84 -8.14 1.47
N LEU A 69 -19.23 -7.04 1.94
CA LEU A 69 -19.19 -6.68 3.34
C LEU A 69 -20.19 -5.55 3.62
N THR A 70 -21.03 -5.72 4.64
CA THR A 70 -22.08 -4.75 5.01
C THR A 70 -21.58 -3.60 5.89
N ASN A 71 -20.28 -3.53 6.17
CA ASN A 71 -19.71 -2.50 7.03
C ASN A 71 -19.60 -1.16 6.26
N THR A 72 -20.56 -0.27 6.50
CA THR A 72 -20.62 1.06 5.88
C THR A 72 -19.51 2.02 6.34
N SER A 73 -18.78 1.68 7.40
CA SER A 73 -17.65 2.46 7.92
C SER A 73 -16.28 2.01 7.38
N LEU A 74 -16.26 0.97 6.54
CA LEU A 74 -15.02 0.42 5.97
C LEU A 74 -14.35 1.44 5.04
N ASN A 75 -13.11 1.78 5.35
CA ASN A 75 -12.23 2.61 4.55
C ASN A 75 -11.26 1.73 3.78
N VAL A 76 -11.44 1.68 2.46
CA VAL A 76 -10.57 0.91 1.55
C VAL A 76 -9.71 1.89 0.76
N THR A 77 -8.41 1.66 0.78
CA THR A 77 -7.45 2.34 -0.11
C THR A 77 -6.77 1.31 -1.00
N CYS A 78 -6.21 1.74 -2.13
CA CYS A 78 -5.59 0.83 -3.09
C CYS A 78 -4.23 1.36 -3.55
N SER A 79 -3.29 0.47 -3.82
CA SER A 79 -2.09 0.82 -4.58
C SER A 79 -2.42 0.92 -6.07
N VAL A 80 -1.73 1.83 -6.77
CA VAL A 80 -1.73 1.96 -8.23
C VAL A 80 -0.28 1.94 -8.71
N ARG A 81 0.08 0.84 -9.39
CA ARG A 81 1.37 0.71 -10.05
C ARG A 81 1.45 1.54 -11.34
N THR A 82 2.51 2.29 -11.56
CA THR A 82 2.63 3.15 -12.76
C THR A 82 3.59 2.64 -13.82
N ARG A 83 4.50 1.69 -13.50
CA ARG A 83 5.55 1.21 -14.42
C ARG A 83 5.01 0.76 -15.78
N ASP A 84 3.91 0.00 -15.81
CA ASP A 84 3.40 -0.62 -17.04
C ASP A 84 2.12 0.06 -17.54
N ARG A 85 1.84 1.29 -17.08
CA ARG A 85 0.60 2.01 -17.38
C ARG A 85 0.88 3.36 -18.02
N ASN A 86 0.17 3.62 -19.12
CA ASN A 86 0.09 4.97 -19.67
C ASN A 86 -0.90 5.81 -18.86
N MET A 87 -0.92 7.12 -19.13
CA MET A 87 -1.72 8.05 -18.36
C MET A 87 -3.24 7.87 -18.54
N ASN A 88 -3.70 7.50 -19.74
CA ASN A 88 -5.13 7.25 -19.97
C ASN A 88 -5.62 6.07 -19.11
N SER A 89 -4.83 5.00 -19.02
CA SER A 89 -5.15 3.87 -18.14
C SER A 89 -5.14 4.26 -16.67
N ILE A 90 -4.23 5.14 -16.24
CA ILE A 90 -4.23 5.67 -14.87
C ILE A 90 -5.49 6.50 -14.60
N ILE A 91 -5.86 7.42 -15.49
CA ILE A 91 -7.06 8.26 -15.34
C ILE A 91 -8.33 7.40 -15.27
N GLN A 92 -8.45 6.38 -16.12
CA GLN A 92 -9.57 5.42 -16.07
C GLN A 92 -9.64 4.71 -14.71
N MET A 93 -8.52 4.18 -14.23
CA MET A 93 -8.46 3.54 -12.91
C MET A 93 -8.86 4.48 -11.77
N VAL A 94 -8.37 5.73 -11.78
CA VAL A 94 -8.73 6.71 -10.74
C VAL A 94 -10.23 7.03 -10.80
N THR A 95 -10.80 7.10 -12.00
CA THR A 95 -12.24 7.32 -12.20
C THR A 95 -13.06 6.15 -11.65
N ASP A 96 -12.66 4.92 -11.94
CA ASP A 96 -13.30 3.72 -11.40
C ASP A 96 -13.25 3.70 -9.86
N ALA A 97 -12.10 4.07 -9.29
CA ALA A 97 -11.92 4.16 -7.84
C ALA A 97 -12.87 5.19 -7.20
N ILE A 98 -13.08 6.35 -7.83
CA ILE A 98 -14.04 7.37 -7.38
C ILE A 98 -15.47 6.83 -7.41
N ILE A 99 -15.88 6.21 -8.53
CA ILE A 99 -17.24 5.66 -8.68
C ILE A 99 -17.51 4.59 -7.62
N LEU A 100 -16.50 3.77 -7.33
CA LEU A 100 -16.55 2.73 -6.31
C LEU A 100 -16.41 3.26 -4.87
N LYS A 101 -16.23 4.58 -4.67
CA LYS A 101 -16.03 5.22 -3.36
C LYS A 101 -14.82 4.69 -2.59
N ILE A 102 -13.76 4.30 -3.30
CA ILE A 102 -12.46 3.99 -2.70
C ILE A 102 -11.91 5.27 -2.07
N SER A 103 -11.42 5.18 -0.84
CA SER A 103 -11.05 6.35 -0.04
C SER A 103 -9.77 7.04 -0.50
N GLY A 104 -8.87 6.32 -1.17
CA GLY A 104 -7.59 6.87 -1.61
C GLY A 104 -6.74 5.88 -2.39
N LEU A 105 -5.77 6.42 -3.13
CA LEU A 105 -4.87 5.68 -3.99
C LEU A 105 -3.40 5.99 -3.68
N LEU A 106 -2.61 4.96 -3.44
CA LEU A 106 -1.16 5.04 -3.27
C LEU A 106 -0.46 4.80 -4.62
N PHE A 107 0.20 5.82 -5.15
CA PHE A 107 0.96 5.71 -6.39
C PHE A 107 2.37 5.20 -6.14
N ILE A 108 2.70 4.09 -6.81
CA ILE A 108 4.00 3.43 -6.72
C ILE A 108 4.55 3.12 -8.11
N GLN A 109 5.87 3.11 -8.24
CA GLN A 109 6.50 2.67 -9.49
C GLN A 109 6.15 1.20 -9.72
N GLY A 110 6.23 0.37 -8.68
CA GLY A 110 6.11 -1.09 -8.75
C GLY A 110 7.39 -1.75 -9.28
N ASP A 111 7.53 -3.04 -9.01
CA ASP A 111 8.68 -3.87 -9.41
C ASP A 111 8.62 -4.23 -10.89
N LYS A 112 9.72 -4.71 -11.50
CA LYS A 112 9.71 -5.16 -12.90
C LYS A 112 8.73 -6.34 -13.07
N PRO A 113 7.89 -6.40 -14.11
CA PRO A 113 7.07 -7.58 -14.37
C PRO A 113 7.90 -8.85 -14.47
N ALA A 114 7.43 -9.92 -13.85
CA ALA A 114 8.15 -11.21 -13.82
C ALA A 114 8.30 -11.86 -15.21
N PHE A 115 7.52 -11.42 -16.21
CA PHE A 115 7.49 -11.97 -17.57
C PHE A 115 8.12 -11.04 -18.62
N GLU A 116 8.71 -9.91 -18.21
CA GLU A 116 9.40 -9.02 -19.14
C GLU A 116 10.85 -9.46 -19.37
N GLU A 117 11.11 -9.97 -20.58
CA GLU A 117 12.45 -10.41 -21.00
C GLU A 117 13.42 -9.26 -21.29
N SER A 118 12.93 -8.07 -21.65
CA SER A 118 13.79 -6.92 -22.01
C SER A 118 13.75 -5.81 -20.96
N GLU A 119 14.85 -5.04 -20.85
CA GLU A 119 14.88 -3.81 -20.04
C GLU A 119 14.22 -2.61 -20.73
N LYS A 120 13.84 -2.76 -22.01
CA LYS A 120 13.25 -1.71 -22.84
C LYS A 120 11.73 -1.87 -22.93
N GLY A 121 11.05 -1.80 -21.79
CA GLY A 121 9.59 -1.96 -21.69
C GLY A 121 8.87 -0.66 -21.33
N TYR A 122 8.09 -0.14 -22.28
CA TYR A 122 7.03 0.89 -22.21
C TYR A 122 7.34 2.27 -21.58
N SER A 123 6.61 3.28 -22.04
CA SER A 123 6.67 4.65 -21.52
C SER A 123 6.30 4.65 -20.03
N LEU A 124 7.32 4.82 -19.19
CA LEU A 124 7.24 4.76 -17.73
C LEU A 124 6.50 6.00 -17.23
N SER A 125 5.26 5.84 -16.76
CA SER A 125 4.63 6.90 -15.97
C SER A 125 5.34 6.96 -14.61
N ASN A 126 6.02 8.06 -14.31
CA ASN A 126 6.56 8.28 -12.97
C ASN A 126 5.38 8.53 -12.00
N PRO A 127 5.34 7.91 -10.80
CA PRO A 127 4.28 8.11 -9.82
C PRO A 127 4.04 9.58 -9.47
N THR A 128 5.13 10.34 -9.34
CA THR A 128 5.09 11.76 -9.00
C THR A 128 4.47 12.58 -10.12
N ASP A 129 4.80 12.25 -11.37
CA ASP A 129 4.24 12.94 -12.54
C ASP A 129 2.77 12.60 -12.73
N ALA A 130 2.37 11.35 -12.45
CA ALA A 130 0.97 10.93 -12.43
C ALA A 130 0.17 11.71 -11.39
N VAL A 131 0.62 11.76 -10.13
CA VAL A 131 -0.05 12.53 -9.07
C VAL A 131 -0.10 14.01 -9.42
N ASN A 132 0.99 14.59 -9.92
CA ASN A 132 1.04 16.00 -10.32
C ASN A 132 0.00 16.33 -11.42
N LEU A 133 -0.11 15.47 -12.44
CA LEU A 133 -1.11 15.66 -13.49
C LEU A 133 -2.53 15.50 -12.95
N LEU A 134 -2.81 14.45 -12.18
CA LEU A 134 -4.13 14.20 -11.60
C LEU A 134 -4.59 15.37 -10.71
N ASN A 135 -3.68 15.92 -9.90
CA ASN A 135 -3.93 17.14 -9.12
C ASN A 135 -4.23 18.34 -10.02
N SER A 136 -3.46 18.52 -11.10
CA SER A 136 -3.65 19.67 -12.02
C SER A 136 -5.01 19.67 -12.73
N ILE A 137 -5.65 18.50 -12.87
CA ILE A 137 -6.98 18.35 -13.48
C ILE A 137 -8.09 18.11 -12.45
N GLY A 138 -7.79 18.22 -11.15
CA GLY A 138 -8.78 18.30 -10.07
C GLY A 138 -9.20 16.99 -9.40
N PHE A 139 -8.49 15.87 -9.63
CA PHE A 139 -8.80 14.59 -8.99
C PHE A 139 -8.59 14.61 -7.47
N ASP A 140 -7.70 15.47 -6.97
CA ASP A 140 -7.42 15.68 -5.54
C ASP A 140 -8.64 16.11 -4.72
N LYS A 141 -9.64 16.70 -5.38
CA LYS A 141 -10.91 17.09 -4.76
C LYS A 141 -11.89 15.93 -4.62
N LEU A 142 -11.64 14.82 -5.32
CA LEU A 142 -12.56 13.69 -5.44
C LEU A 142 -12.04 12.44 -4.73
N ILE A 143 -10.72 12.25 -4.68
CA ILE A 143 -10.09 11.09 -4.05
C ILE A 143 -8.71 11.48 -3.48
N ASP A 144 -8.32 10.85 -2.38
CA ASP A 144 -6.99 11.07 -1.81
C ASP A 144 -5.91 10.42 -2.69
N LEU A 145 -4.95 11.22 -3.15
CA LEU A 145 -3.83 10.77 -3.97
C LEU A 145 -2.54 10.79 -3.14
N ASP A 146 -2.03 9.61 -2.81
CA ASP A 146 -0.87 9.40 -1.95
C ASP A 146 0.37 8.98 -2.75
N LEU A 147 1.55 9.25 -2.21
CA LEU A 147 2.83 8.79 -2.78
C LEU A 147 3.61 7.93 -1.80
N SER A 148 4.34 6.96 -2.34
CA SER A 148 5.34 6.23 -1.55
C SER A 148 6.53 7.13 -1.18
N LEU A 149 7.19 6.87 -0.05
CA LEU A 149 8.40 7.55 0.40
C LEU A 149 9.42 6.53 0.93
N PRO A 150 10.70 6.60 0.54
CA PRO A 150 11.71 5.74 1.15
C PRO A 150 11.93 6.13 2.62
N ASN A 151 12.42 5.20 3.44
CA ASN A 151 12.71 5.44 4.85
C ASN A 151 13.81 6.49 5.04
N LYS A 152 14.70 6.64 4.05
CA LYS A 152 15.81 7.59 4.03
C LYS A 152 15.80 8.37 2.72
N VAL A 153 15.77 9.70 2.84
CA VAL A 153 15.83 10.60 1.68
C VAL A 153 17.28 10.93 1.36
N SER A 154 17.81 10.34 0.29
CA SER A 154 19.18 10.61 -0.19
C SER A 154 19.23 11.66 -1.31
N ASN A 155 18.14 11.84 -2.07
CA ASN A 155 18.07 12.77 -3.19
C ASN A 155 17.05 13.88 -2.94
N GLN A 156 17.55 15.04 -2.52
CA GLN A 156 16.71 16.20 -2.19
C GLN A 156 15.90 16.74 -3.38
N ARG A 157 16.45 16.68 -4.60
CA ARG A 157 15.73 17.13 -5.80
C ARG A 157 14.51 16.26 -6.09
N LEU A 158 14.66 14.93 -6.00
CA LEU A 158 13.54 13.99 -6.20
C LEU A 158 12.50 14.12 -5.09
N PHE A 159 12.96 14.30 -3.85
CA PHE A 159 12.07 14.56 -2.71
C PHE A 159 11.27 15.85 -2.91
N GLN A 160 11.91 16.95 -3.29
CA GLN A 160 11.21 18.21 -3.56
C GLN A 160 10.22 18.07 -4.71
N LYS A 161 10.52 17.26 -5.74
CA LYS A 161 9.56 16.96 -6.80
C LYS A 161 8.31 16.25 -6.25
N LYS A 162 8.48 15.29 -5.34
CA LYS A 162 7.35 14.64 -4.65
C LYS A 162 6.53 15.63 -3.82
N ILE A 163 7.17 16.50 -3.07
CA ILE A 163 6.49 17.56 -2.31
C ILE A 163 5.69 18.48 -3.24
N ASN A 164 6.30 18.96 -4.32
CA ASN A 164 5.67 19.87 -5.27
C ASN A 164 4.47 19.26 -6.00
N SER A 165 4.42 17.91 -6.11
CA SER A 165 3.26 17.22 -6.65
C SER A 165 2.05 17.23 -5.71
N LYS A 166 2.20 17.72 -4.46
CA LYS A 166 1.12 17.88 -3.46
C LYS A 166 0.31 16.60 -3.21
N PRO A 167 0.94 15.45 -2.88
CA PRO A 167 0.19 14.28 -2.46
C PRO A 167 -0.57 14.59 -1.16
N ARG A 168 -1.70 13.91 -0.93
CA ARG A 168 -2.44 14.01 0.32
C ARG A 168 -1.59 13.51 1.49
N ARG A 169 -0.89 12.40 1.29
CA ARG A 169 -0.03 11.76 2.30
C ARG A 169 1.17 11.10 1.65
N PHE A 170 2.22 10.92 2.44
CA PHE A 170 3.26 9.96 2.14
C PHE A 170 3.04 8.67 2.91
N ILE A 171 3.25 7.55 2.24
CA ILE A 171 3.30 6.22 2.86
C ILE A 171 4.72 5.71 2.75
N THR A 172 5.34 5.35 3.87
CA THR A 172 6.74 4.92 3.85
C THR A 172 6.88 3.51 3.28
N GLN A 173 8.09 3.16 2.85
CA GLN A 173 8.50 1.75 2.84
C GLN A 173 8.51 1.21 4.28
N SER A 174 8.57 -0.11 4.47
CA SER A 174 8.63 -0.70 5.82
C SER A 174 9.79 -0.12 6.62
N ILE A 175 9.50 0.55 7.74
CA ILE A 175 10.51 1.18 8.61
C ILE A 175 11.14 0.17 9.59
N GLY A 176 12.39 0.43 9.94
CA GLY A 176 13.14 -0.35 10.93
C GLY A 176 13.15 0.27 12.32
N SER A 177 13.01 1.59 12.42
CA SER A 177 13.17 2.33 13.68
C SER A 177 12.22 3.52 13.81
N ILE A 178 12.04 3.98 15.05
CA ILE A 178 11.29 5.22 15.32
C ILE A 178 12.04 6.45 14.80
N GLN A 179 13.37 6.40 14.75
CA GLN A 179 14.19 7.51 14.29
C GLN A 179 13.95 7.80 12.81
N GLU A 180 13.76 6.76 11.98
CA GLU A 180 13.40 6.93 10.57
C GLU A 180 12.10 7.75 10.39
N ILE A 181 11.11 7.56 11.27
CA ILE A 181 9.88 8.36 11.24
C ILE A 181 10.15 9.81 11.63
N ARG A 182 10.90 10.03 12.73
CA ARG A 182 11.19 11.37 13.25
C ARG A 182 11.99 12.19 12.23
N ASP A 183 12.98 11.59 11.59
CA ASP A 183 13.80 12.22 10.55
C ASP A 183 12.93 12.65 9.34
N LEU A 184 12.06 11.75 8.87
CA LEU A 184 11.15 12.06 7.76
C LEU A 184 10.16 13.17 8.13
N LYS A 185 9.61 13.16 9.36
CA LYS A 185 8.71 14.21 9.84
C LYS A 185 9.38 15.58 9.88
N GLU A 186 10.62 15.66 10.35
CA GLU A 186 11.34 16.95 10.40
C GLU A 186 11.61 17.48 8.98
N LEU A 187 11.98 16.61 8.03
CA LEU A 187 12.12 16.97 6.62
C LEU A 187 10.81 17.48 5.98
N MET A 188 9.66 16.94 6.42
CA MET A 188 8.35 17.24 5.85
C MET A 188 7.63 18.42 6.53
N LYS A 189 8.09 18.84 7.71
CA LYS A 189 7.46 19.87 8.56
C LYS A 189 7.04 21.15 7.83
N PRO A 190 7.79 21.69 6.85
CA PRO A 190 7.38 22.90 6.13
C PRO A 190 6.14 22.74 5.25
N ASN A 191 5.77 21.50 4.87
CA ASN A 191 4.80 21.25 3.80
C ASN A 191 3.45 20.72 4.31
N HIS A 192 3.31 20.45 5.61
CA HIS A 192 2.09 19.93 6.25
C HIS A 192 1.47 18.66 5.60
N ILE A 193 2.27 17.89 4.85
CA ILE A 193 1.85 16.61 4.27
C ILE A 193 1.88 15.55 5.38
N LYS A 194 0.83 14.73 5.46
CA LYS A 194 0.76 13.66 6.47
C LYS A 194 1.68 12.49 6.12
N LEU A 195 2.14 11.78 7.13
CA LEU A 195 2.95 10.57 7.00
C LEU A 195 2.20 9.36 7.57
N ILE A 196 2.17 8.26 6.82
CA ILE A 196 1.71 6.94 7.28
C ILE A 196 2.90 5.99 7.24
N PRO A 197 3.48 5.64 8.40
CA PRO A 197 4.53 4.65 8.45
C PRO A 197 4.00 3.26 8.09
N CYS A 198 4.71 2.56 7.21
CA CYS A 198 4.51 1.15 6.95
C CYS A 198 5.41 0.34 7.88
N ILE A 199 4.87 -0.68 8.55
CA ILE A 199 5.60 -1.51 9.51
C ILE A 199 5.31 -2.97 9.20
N MET A 200 6.37 -3.77 9.00
CA MET A 200 6.22 -5.20 8.76
C MET A 200 6.07 -5.95 10.07
N VAL A 201 5.11 -6.86 10.15
CA VAL A 201 4.91 -7.72 11.32
C VAL A 201 6.08 -8.71 11.43
N PRO A 202 6.84 -8.72 12.54
CA PRO A 202 7.91 -9.70 12.76
C PRO A 202 7.33 -11.12 12.81
N SER A 203 7.83 -11.99 11.94
CA SER A 203 7.54 -13.43 11.99
C SER A 203 8.56 -14.19 11.17
N VAL A 204 8.76 -15.47 11.49
CA VAL A 204 9.61 -16.37 10.71
C VAL A 204 9.20 -16.39 9.23
N LYS A 205 7.89 -16.33 8.93
CA LYS A 205 7.39 -16.33 7.54
C LYS A 205 7.69 -15.02 6.81
N ASN A 206 7.85 -13.90 7.52
CA ASN A 206 8.14 -12.60 6.92
C ASN A 206 9.65 -12.31 6.78
N GLU A 207 10.55 -13.09 7.41
CA GLU A 207 12.00 -12.86 7.36
C GLU A 207 12.54 -12.70 5.93
N ARG A 208 12.13 -13.59 5.03
CA ARG A 208 12.55 -13.52 3.61
C ARG A 208 12.09 -12.23 2.94
N ALA A 209 10.88 -11.76 3.24
CA ALA A 209 10.34 -10.52 2.69
C ALA A 209 11.09 -9.30 3.25
N ALA A 210 11.38 -9.28 4.55
CA ALA A 210 12.17 -8.24 5.19
C ALA A 210 13.59 -8.16 4.58
N ALA A 211 14.27 -9.31 4.44
CA ALA A 211 15.60 -9.38 3.86
C ALA A 211 15.64 -8.88 2.41
N MET A 212 14.63 -9.21 1.59
CA MET A 212 14.55 -8.75 0.20
C MET A 212 14.50 -7.23 0.05
N ILE A 213 13.95 -6.52 1.04
CA ILE A 213 13.87 -5.06 1.02
C ILE A 213 14.93 -4.38 1.90
N GLY A 214 15.84 -5.18 2.50
CA GLY A 214 16.87 -4.68 3.41
C GLY A 214 16.32 -4.12 4.72
N LEU A 215 15.16 -4.60 5.18
CA LEU A 215 14.57 -4.20 6.45
C LEU A 215 15.28 -4.89 7.62
N ASP A 216 15.79 -4.09 8.54
CA ASP A 216 16.18 -4.53 9.89
C ASP A 216 15.09 -4.12 10.88
N TRP A 217 14.43 -5.11 11.49
CA TRP A 217 13.40 -4.92 12.51
C TRP A 217 13.87 -5.26 13.93
N SER A 218 15.19 -5.38 14.13
CA SER A 218 15.78 -5.77 15.42
C SER A 218 15.33 -4.86 16.58
N GLU A 219 15.07 -3.59 16.30
CA GLU A 219 14.58 -2.61 17.29
C GLU A 219 13.18 -2.94 17.85
N TYR A 220 12.32 -3.60 17.08
CA TYR A 220 10.92 -3.82 17.49
C TYR A 220 10.48 -5.27 17.56
N GLN A 221 11.26 -6.22 17.03
CA GLN A 221 10.88 -7.64 17.03
C GLN A 221 10.59 -8.21 18.43
N GLY A 222 11.24 -7.68 19.47
CA GLY A 222 11.02 -8.10 20.86
C GLY A 222 9.76 -7.50 21.53
N ASN A 223 9.22 -6.39 21.01
CA ASN A 223 8.04 -5.74 21.55
C ASN A 223 7.28 -4.95 20.47
N PHE A 224 6.65 -5.67 19.54
CA PHE A 224 6.00 -5.05 18.40
C PHE A 224 4.86 -4.11 18.76
N LEU A 225 3.97 -4.50 19.68
CA LEU A 225 2.85 -3.66 20.10
C LEU A 225 3.33 -2.39 20.83
N GLY A 226 4.39 -2.49 21.62
CA GLY A 226 5.03 -1.33 22.25
C GLY A 226 5.58 -0.35 21.21
N PHE A 227 6.24 -0.87 20.17
CA PHE A 227 6.73 -0.06 19.07
C PHE A 227 5.59 0.63 18.30
N LEU A 228 4.52 -0.09 17.96
CA LEU A 228 3.34 0.50 17.31
C LEU A 228 2.74 1.65 18.15
N LYS A 229 2.69 1.51 19.49
CA LYS A 229 2.24 2.58 20.40
C LYS A 229 3.17 3.78 20.38
N GLU A 230 4.47 3.58 20.24
CA GLU A 230 5.43 4.68 20.09
C GLU A 230 5.23 5.40 18.75
N VAL A 231 5.10 4.65 17.64
CA VAL A 231 4.84 5.21 16.32
C VAL A 231 3.52 6.00 16.28
N HIS A 232 2.50 5.55 17.00
CA HIS A 232 1.22 6.25 17.05
C HIS A 232 1.31 7.62 17.73
N LYS A 233 2.25 7.82 18.67
CA LYS A 233 2.51 9.15 19.25
C LYS A 233 3.05 10.13 18.19
N GLU A 234 3.66 9.60 17.13
CA GLU A 234 4.21 10.40 16.04
C GLU A 234 3.24 10.59 14.87
N THR A 235 2.25 9.71 14.68
CA THR A 235 1.42 9.67 13.45
C THR A 235 -0.02 9.19 13.70
N ASP A 236 -0.97 9.71 12.90
CA ASP A 236 -2.41 9.42 13.04
C ASP A 236 -2.77 7.96 12.66
N HIS A 237 -2.09 7.42 11.64
CA HIS A 237 -2.36 6.11 11.05
C HIS A 237 -1.05 5.35 10.88
N ILE A 238 -1.13 4.03 11.00
CA ILE A 238 -0.02 3.11 10.76
C ILE A 238 -0.50 2.06 9.78
N LEU A 239 0.26 1.82 8.72
CA LEU A 239 0.06 0.70 7.82
C LEU A 239 0.85 -0.51 8.35
N ILE A 240 0.19 -1.62 8.62
CA ILE A 240 0.88 -2.87 8.92
C ILE A 240 0.85 -3.79 7.70
N THR A 241 1.97 -4.44 7.43
CA THR A 241 2.08 -5.45 6.37
C THR A 241 2.55 -6.78 6.95
N SER A 242 1.90 -7.86 6.52
CA SER A 242 2.29 -9.23 6.89
C SER A 242 2.14 -10.14 5.66
N PRO A 243 3.02 -10.00 4.66
CA PRO A 243 2.81 -10.54 3.33
C PRO A 243 2.74 -12.06 3.29
N ASN A 244 3.44 -12.74 4.21
CA ASN A 244 3.52 -14.21 4.27
C ASN A 244 2.90 -14.80 5.54
N SER A 245 2.36 -13.96 6.43
CA SER A 245 1.98 -14.36 7.79
C SER A 245 0.63 -13.74 8.21
N PHE A 246 -0.44 -14.16 7.54
CA PHE A 246 -1.77 -13.58 7.78
C PHE A 246 -2.20 -13.71 9.25
N ASP A 247 -2.04 -14.88 9.85
CA ASP A 247 -2.49 -15.14 11.22
C ASP A 247 -1.75 -14.25 12.24
N GLU A 248 -0.43 -14.11 12.10
CA GLU A 248 0.38 -13.24 12.93
C GLU A 248 -0.01 -11.77 12.76
N GLY A 249 -0.38 -11.35 11.54
CA GLY A 249 -0.94 -10.02 11.30
C GLY A 249 -2.30 -9.81 11.97
N ILE A 250 -3.16 -10.84 12.01
CA ILE A 250 -4.44 -10.80 12.72
C ILE A 250 -4.23 -10.77 14.24
N GLU A 251 -3.26 -11.50 14.77
CA GLU A 251 -2.93 -11.45 16.20
C GLU A 251 -2.49 -10.05 16.63
N VAL A 252 -1.74 -9.32 15.78
CA VAL A 252 -1.44 -7.91 16.03
C VAL A 252 -2.72 -7.08 16.12
N LEU A 253 -3.64 -7.21 15.16
CA LEU A 253 -4.89 -6.46 15.17
C LEU A 253 -5.75 -6.76 16.40
N LYS A 254 -5.88 -8.04 16.78
CA LYS A 254 -6.61 -8.50 17.97
C LYS A 254 -6.07 -7.92 19.27
N ASN A 255 -4.76 -7.87 19.41
CA ASN A 255 -4.11 -7.36 20.63
C ASN A 255 -3.95 -5.83 20.63
N TRP A 256 -4.38 -5.17 19.56
CA TRP A 256 -4.37 -3.71 19.44
C TRP A 256 -5.70 -3.06 19.84
N THR A 257 -6.81 -3.74 19.54
CA THR A 257 -8.17 -3.34 19.95
C THR A 257 -8.36 -3.49 21.46
#